data_AF-A0A0M8VJD6-F1
#
_entry.id   AF-A0A0M8VJD6-F1
#
_cell.length_a   1.000
_cell.length_b   1.000
_cell.length_c   1.000
_cell.angle_alpha   90.00
_cell.angle_beta   90.00
_cell.angle_gamma   90.00
#
_symmetry.space_group_name_H-M   'P 1'
#
loop_
_entity.id
_entity.type
_entity.pdbx_description
1 polymer ?
#
loop_
_entity_poly.entity_id
_entity_poly.type
_entity_poly.pdbx_seq_one_letter_code
_entity_poly.pdbx_strand_id
1 'polypeptide(L)'
;MTTTSAEETIADARQRIDVLDDRIIGLIQERMAVSAVVQQTRIASGGRRVHLSREMDILGRYREALGKPGTSLAMTLLELCRGRV
;
A
#
# COMPACT_ATOMS: atom_id res chain seq x y z
N MET A 1 26.05 32.25 8.67
CA MET A 1 24.87 31.62 8.04
C MET A 1 25.40 30.74 6.92
N THR A 2 25.71 29.48 7.24
CA THR A 2 26.26 28.51 6.29
C THR A 2 25.12 27.99 5.43
N THR A 3 25.11 28.36 4.16
CA THR A 3 24.30 27.68 3.13
C THR A 3 24.72 26.22 3.08
N THR A 4 23.83 25.33 3.53
CA THR A 4 23.89 23.89 3.29
C THR A 4 24.16 23.64 1.82
N SER A 5 25.12 22.77 1.49
CA SER A 5 25.41 22.47 0.10
C SER A 5 24.24 21.72 -0.54
N ALA A 6 24.13 21.77 -1.87
CA ALA A 6 23.12 20.97 -2.56
C ALA A 6 23.28 19.47 -2.27
N GLU A 7 24.51 19.00 -2.06
CA GLU A 7 24.83 17.61 -1.72
C GLU A 7 24.32 17.22 -0.33
N GLU A 8 24.53 18.08 0.67
CA GLU A 8 24.01 17.89 2.03
C GLU A 8 22.47 17.85 2.02
N THR A 9 21.83 18.77 1.29
CA THR A 9 20.36 18.79 1.15
C THR A 9 19.81 17.51 0.52
N ILE A 10 20.50 16.99 -0.50
CA ILE A 10 20.12 15.74 -1.17
C ILE A 10 20.31 14.54 -0.23
N ALA A 11 21.40 14.50 0.54
CA ALA A 11 21.66 13.44 1.50
C ALA A 11 20.57 13.37 2.58
N ASP A 12 20.21 14.51 3.17
CA ASP A 12 19.15 14.60 4.18
C ASP A 12 17.78 14.19 3.62
N ALA A 13 17.47 14.60 2.39
CA ALA A 13 16.22 14.22 1.72
C ALA A 13 16.13 12.71 1.47
N ARG A 14 17.24 12.06 1.09
CA ARG A 14 17.30 10.61 0.91
C ARG A 14 17.11 9.85 2.21
N GLN A 15 17.76 10.27 3.29
CA GLN A 15 17.54 9.67 4.60
C GLN A 15 16.07 9.78 5.04
N ARG A 16 15.41 10.89 4.73
CA ARG A 16 13.98 11.06 4.98
C ARG A 16 13.11 10.13 4.11
N ILE A 17 13.49 9.90 2.86
CA ILE A 17 12.82 8.92 1.98
C ILE A 17 12.93 7.52 2.58
N ASP A 18 14.12 7.11 3.03
CA ASP A 18 14.32 5.78 3.62
C ASP A 18 13.40 5.56 4.83
N VAL A 19 13.27 6.55 5.71
CA VAL A 19 12.35 6.50 6.86
C VAL A 19 10.87 6.43 6.42
N LEU A 20 10.51 7.10 5.33
CA LEU A 20 9.16 7.02 4.78
C LEU A 20 8.89 5.65 4.16
N ASP A 21 9.86 5.08 3.47
CA ASP A 21 9.75 3.76 2.84
C ASP A 21 9.62 2.66 3.89
N ASP A 22 10.39 2.71 4.99
CA ASP A 22 10.22 1.80 6.13
C ASP A 22 8.79 1.85 6.70
N ARG A 23 8.23 3.06 6.83
CA ARG A 23 6.84 3.25 7.30
C ARG A 23 5.83 2.71 6.29
N ILE A 24 6.03 2.95 5.00
CA ILE A 24 5.16 2.44 3.94
C ILE A 24 5.17 0.90 3.94
N ILE A 25 6.36 0.28 4.05
CA ILE A 25 6.51 -1.18 4.11
C ILE A 25 5.77 -1.72 5.34
N GLY A 26 5.96 -1.12 6.52
CA GLY A 26 5.25 -1.52 7.74
C GLY A 26 3.72 -1.45 7.57
N LEU A 27 3.20 -0.36 7.00
CA LEU A 27 1.76 -0.20 6.73
C LEU A 27 1.23 -1.23 5.73
N ILE A 28 2.02 -1.59 4.72
CA ILE A 28 1.64 -2.62 3.74
C ILE A 28 1.57 -3.99 4.43
N GLN A 29 2.54 -4.35 5.26
CA GLN A 29 2.55 -5.60 6.01
C GLN A 29 1.35 -5.69 6.96
N GLU A 30 1.04 -4.61 7.69
CA GLU A 30 -0.14 -4.53 8.56
C GLU A 30 -1.43 -4.71 7.75
N ARG A 31 -1.56 -4.00 6.61
CA ARG A 31 -2.71 -4.14 5.71
C ARG A 31 -2.89 -5.57 5.20
N MET A 32 -1.79 -6.27 4.89
CA MET A 32 -1.81 -7.68 4.50
C MET A 32 -2.33 -8.58 5.63
N ALA A 33 -1.83 -8.38 6.86
CA ALA A 33 -2.28 -9.14 8.02
C ALA A 33 -3.78 -8.95 8.29
N VAL A 34 -4.28 -7.71 8.25
CA VAL A 34 -5.72 -7.41 8.39
C VAL A 34 -6.52 -8.02 7.25
N SER A 35 -6.02 -7.97 6.02
CA SER A 35 -6.70 -8.59 4.87
C SER A 35 -6.81 -10.12 5.00
N ALA A 36 -5.78 -10.78 5.54
CA ALA A 36 -5.80 -12.21 5.79
C ALA A 36 -6.89 -12.58 6.81
N VAL A 37 -7.05 -11.81 7.89
CA VAL A 37 -8.13 -12.00 8.87
C VAL A 37 -9.50 -11.90 8.18
N VAL A 38 -9.73 -10.84 7.39
CA VAL A 38 -11.00 -10.65 6.67
C VAL A 38 -11.30 -11.83 5.72
N GLN A 39 -10.30 -12.30 4.97
CA GLN A 39 -10.46 -13.42 4.06
C GLN A 39 -10.77 -14.73 4.80
N GLN A 40 -10.06 -15.00 5.90
CA GLN A 40 -10.29 -16.19 6.73
C GLN A 40 -11.72 -16.19 7.28
N THR A 41 -12.19 -15.07 7.83
CA THR A 41 -13.56 -14.93 8.33
C THR A 41 -14.61 -15.13 7.24
N ARG A 42 -14.40 -14.58 6.04
CA ARG A 42 -15.33 -14.76 4.90
C ARG A 42 -15.41 -16.20 4.45
N ILE A 43 -14.27 -16.89 4.31
CA ILE A 43 -14.23 -18.30 3.92
C ILE A 43 -14.91 -19.17 4.98
N ALA A 44 -14.62 -18.93 6.27
CA ALA A 44 -15.26 -19.65 7.37
C ALA A 44 -16.79 -19.47 7.40
N SER A 45 -17.29 -18.34 6.87
CA SER A 45 -18.72 -18.04 6.76
C SER A 45 -19.36 -18.55 5.44
N GLY A 46 -18.66 -19.39 4.66
CA GLY A 46 -19.14 -19.91 3.37
C GLY A 46 -19.09 -18.90 2.21
N GLY A 47 -18.46 -17.75 2.42
CA GLY A 47 -18.29 -16.71 1.41
C GLY A 47 -17.10 -16.96 0.47
N ARG A 48 -17.10 -16.25 -0.67
CA ARG A 48 -15.95 -16.25 -1.60
C ARG A 48 -14.76 -15.50 -1.04
N ARG A 49 -13.55 -15.87 -1.43
CA ARG A 49 -12.30 -15.19 -1.03
C ARG A 49 -12.25 -13.71 -1.47
N VAL A 50 -12.82 -13.37 -2.64
CA VAL A 50 -12.80 -12.02 -3.23
C VAL A 50 -14.18 -11.36 -3.20
N HIS A 51 -14.23 -10.02 -3.05
CA HIS A 51 -15.45 -9.22 -3.15
C HIS A 51 -15.25 -8.07 -4.14
N LEU A 52 -15.68 -8.28 -5.40
CA LEU A 52 -15.37 -7.39 -6.52
C LEU A 52 -15.72 -5.92 -6.25
N SER A 53 -16.92 -5.64 -5.71
CA SER A 53 -17.32 -4.26 -5.39
C SER A 53 -16.37 -3.60 -4.38
N ARG A 54 -15.86 -4.37 -3.41
CA ARG A 54 -14.92 -3.82 -2.42
C ARG A 54 -13.54 -3.54 -3.05
N GLU A 55 -13.11 -4.38 -3.99
CA GLU A 55 -11.87 -4.13 -4.73
C GLU A 55 -11.98 -2.89 -5.60
N MET A 56 -13.13 -2.68 -6.26
CA MET A 56 -13.39 -1.47 -7.05
C MET A 56 -13.35 -0.20 -6.18
N ASP A 57 -13.90 -0.23 -4.97
CA ASP A 57 -13.79 0.90 -4.03
C ASP A 57 -12.33 1.22 -3.66
N ILE A 58 -11.50 0.18 -3.50
CA ILE A 58 -10.08 0.33 -3.19
C ILE A 58 -9.36 0.96 -4.39
N LEU A 59 -9.59 0.45 -5.60
CA LEU A 59 -9.02 1.04 -6.83
C LEU A 59 -9.42 2.51 -6.97
N GLY A 60 -10.70 2.83 -6.71
CA GLY A 60 -11.22 4.20 -6.71
C GLY A 60 -10.49 5.11 -5.72
N ARG A 61 -10.38 4.67 -4.45
CA ARG A 61 -9.69 5.44 -3.39
C ARG A 61 -8.25 5.78 -3.75
N TYR A 62 -7.47 4.81 -4.25
CA TYR A 62 -6.08 5.08 -4.62
C TYR A 62 -5.97 5.96 -5.86
N ARG A 63 -6.87 5.78 -6.84
CA ARG A 63 -6.91 6.64 -8.04
C ARG A 63 -7.25 8.08 -7.70
N GLU A 64 -8.17 8.31 -6.77
CA GLU A 64 -8.53 9.64 -6.29
C GLU A 64 -7.33 10.33 -5.60
N ALA A 65 -6.62 9.60 -4.74
CA ALA A 65 -5.49 10.15 -3.99
C ALA A 65 -4.22 10.35 -4.83
N LEU A 66 -3.93 9.46 -5.78
CA LEU A 66 -2.63 9.40 -6.48
C LEU A 66 -2.75 9.51 -8.01
N GLY A 67 -3.95 9.76 -8.53
CA GLY A 67 -4.22 9.76 -9.96
C GLY A 67 -4.07 8.38 -10.61
N LYS A 68 -3.74 8.35 -11.90
CA LYS A 68 -3.61 7.10 -12.68
C LYS A 68 -2.63 6.06 -12.06
N PRO A 69 -1.45 6.44 -11.54
CA PRO A 69 -0.54 5.50 -10.87
C PRO A 69 -1.15 4.81 -9.64
N GLY A 70 -2.10 5.47 -8.97
CA GLY A 70 -2.80 4.92 -7.81
C GLY A 70 -3.54 3.62 -8.11
N THR A 71 -4.12 3.49 -9.31
CA THR A 71 -4.77 2.23 -9.71
C THR A 71 -3.77 1.07 -9.73
N SER A 72 -2.59 1.26 -10.32
CA SER A 72 -1.57 0.20 -10.37
C SER A 72 -1.05 -0.17 -8.99
N LEU A 73 -0.81 0.83 -8.12
CA LEU A 73 -0.42 0.58 -6.74
C LEU A 73 -1.47 -0.24 -5.98
N ALA A 74 -2.75 0.12 -6.12
CA ALA A 74 -3.84 -0.61 -5.49
C ALA A 74 -3.95 -2.05 -6.02
N MET A 75 -3.75 -2.27 -7.32
CA MET A 75 -3.73 -3.62 -7.90
C MET A 75 -2.61 -4.47 -7.29
N THR A 76 -1.39 -3.94 -7.18
CA THR A 76 -0.28 -4.64 -6.53
C THR A 76 -0.60 -4.98 -5.06
N LEU A 77 -1.21 -4.06 -4.32
CA LEU A 77 -1.61 -4.32 -2.92
C LEU A 77 -2.70 -5.39 -2.80
N LEU A 78 -3.66 -5.43 -3.73
CA LEU A 78 -4.68 -6.48 -3.77
C LEU A 78 -4.07 -7.84 -4.11
N GLU A 79 -3.10 -7.87 -5.03
CA GLU A 79 -2.33 -9.07 -5.38
C GLU A 79 -1.55 -9.65 -4.20
N LEU A 80 -0.84 -8.81 -3.45
CA LEU A 80 -0.14 -9.21 -2.24
C LEU A 80 -1.09 -9.82 -1.19
N CYS A 81 -2.31 -9.31 -1.09
CA CYS A 81 -3.27 -9.77 -0.08
C CYS A 81 -3.98 -11.07 -0.46
N ARG A 82 -4.30 -11.28 -1.74
CA ARG A 82 -5.06 -12.47 -2.20
C ARG A 82 -4.19 -13.72 -2.40
N GLY A 83 -2.87 -13.56 -2.43
CA GLY A 83 -1.91 -14.59 -2.85
C GLY A 83 -1.84 -14.71 -4.37
N ARG A 84 -0.74 -15.26 -4.91
CA ARG A 84 -0.71 -15.65 -6.34
C ARG A 84 -1.68 -16.82 -6.51
N VAL A 85 -2.65 -16.66 -7.41
CA VAL A 85 -3.47 -17.76 -7.94
C VAL A 85 -2.57 -18.67 -8.76
#